data_AF-A0A6N6KH88-F1
#
_entry.id   AF-A0A6N6KH88-F1
#
_cell.length_a   1.000
_cell.length_b   1.000
_cell.length_c   1.000
_cell.angle_alpha   90.00
_cell.angle_beta   90.00
_cell.angle_gamma   90.00
#
_symmetry.space_group_name_H-M   'P 1'
#
loop_
_entity.id
_entity.type
_entity.pdbx_description
1 polymer ?
#
loop_
_entity_poly.entity_id
_entity_poly.type
_entity_poly.pdbx_seq_one_letter_code
_entity_poly.pdbx_strand_id
1 'polypeptide(L)'
;MHFRIFFILFLTIILLQACQPEPMQFETFTFENPYKFNAEIEQQVQMDTVLWKYQISATDYAIKGDYKNALLHWVKGSGGAIREFSPAEKDSINNLYTQVNAKEYILEEAKSRQVVIINEAHHSSLHRIFTRSLLQDLYDNGYKYFGLEALGNGRYTDTLLNERKHPYQHSGYYTNNPQFGDLI
;
A
#
# COMPACT_ATOMS: atom_id res chain seq x y z
N MET A 1 -35.92 51.52 -31.99
CA MET A 1 -35.34 50.40 -32.78
C MET A 1 -33.83 50.24 -32.55
N HIS A 2 -33.05 51.34 -32.52
CA HIS A 2 -31.59 51.30 -32.38
C HIS A 2 -31.04 50.73 -31.05
N PHE A 3 -31.72 50.94 -29.92
CA PHE A 3 -31.26 50.45 -28.61
C PHE A 3 -31.28 48.90 -28.50
N ARG A 4 -32.29 48.25 -29.09
CA ARG A 4 -32.39 46.78 -29.12
C ARG A 4 -31.31 46.15 -30.00
N ILE A 5 -30.98 46.79 -31.13
CA ILE A 5 -29.91 46.34 -32.03
C ILE A 5 -28.56 46.46 -31.33
N PHE A 6 -28.33 47.57 -30.62
CA PHE A 6 -27.09 47.78 -29.87
C PHE A 6 -26.94 46.77 -28.72
N PHE A 7 -28.01 46.48 -27.99
CA PHE A 7 -28.01 45.48 -26.92
C PHE A 7 -27.75 44.06 -27.44
N ILE A 8 -28.37 43.67 -28.55
CA ILE A 8 -28.15 42.37 -29.18
C ILE A 8 -26.71 42.25 -29.67
N LEU A 9 -26.17 43.28 -30.33
CA LEU A 9 -24.76 43.33 -30.76
C LEU A 9 -23.80 43.21 -29.56
N PHE A 10 -24.07 43.92 -28.48
CA PHE A 10 -23.27 43.86 -27.27
C PHE A 10 -23.32 42.47 -26.61
N LEU A 11 -24.49 41.85 -26.54
CA LEU A 11 -24.65 40.49 -25.99
C LEU A 11 -23.94 39.44 -26.86
N THR A 12 -23.99 39.59 -28.20
CA THR A 12 -23.26 38.68 -29.11
C THR A 12 -21.74 38.81 -28.98
N ILE A 13 -21.22 40.01 -28.70
CA ILE A 13 -19.78 40.22 -28.47
C ILE A 13 -19.33 39.52 -27.18
N ILE A 14 -20.12 39.61 -26.10
CA ILE A 14 -19.82 38.94 -24.83
C ILE A 14 -19.83 37.41 -25.00
N LEU A 15 -20.83 36.87 -25.70
CA LEU A 15 -20.93 35.43 -25.95
C LEU A 15 -19.78 34.90 -26.84
N LEU A 16 -19.30 35.71 -27.79
CA LEU A 16 -18.13 35.37 -28.61
C LEU A 16 -16.81 35.40 -27.82
N GLN A 17 -16.68 36.29 -26.82
CA GLN A 17 -15.50 36.34 -25.96
C GLN A 17 -15.48 35.24 -24.89
N ALA A 18 -16.64 34.76 -24.42
CA ALA A 18 -16.73 33.67 -23.45
C ALA A 18 -16.40 32.27 -24.03
N CYS A 19 -16.32 32.15 -25.36
CA CYS A 19 -16.07 30.89 -26.07
C CYS A 19 -14.62 30.78 -26.59
N GLN A 20 -13.65 31.29 -25.84
CA GLN A 20 -12.23 31.03 -26.10
C GLN A 20 -11.84 29.80 -25.27
N PRO A 21 -11.53 28.63 -25.89
CA PRO A 21 -11.02 27.51 -25.13
C PRO A 21 -9.69 27.94 -24.50
N GLU A 22 -9.60 27.92 -23.17
CA GLU A 22 -8.31 28.11 -22.51
C GLU A 22 -7.34 27.05 -23.07
N PRO A 23 -6.13 27.44 -23.49
CA PRO A 23 -5.16 26.48 -23.98
C PRO A 23 -4.88 25.50 -22.84
N MET A 24 -5.13 24.21 -23.10
CA MET A 24 -4.84 23.14 -22.15
C MET A 24 -3.37 23.24 -21.76
N GLN A 25 -3.10 23.70 -20.54
CA GLN A 25 -1.74 23.79 -20.02
C GLN A 25 -1.30 22.39 -19.63
N PHE A 26 -0.37 21.83 -20.39
CA PHE A 26 0.30 20.60 -20.03
C PHE A 26 1.54 20.95 -19.23
N GLU A 27 1.53 20.64 -17.94
CA GLU A 27 2.75 20.65 -17.15
C GLU A 27 3.51 19.35 -17.43
N THR A 28 4.73 19.49 -17.95
CA THR A 28 5.66 18.36 -18.00
C THR A 28 6.16 18.08 -16.59
N PHE A 29 5.88 16.89 -16.08
CA PHE A 29 6.49 16.39 -14.85
C PHE A 29 7.40 15.20 -15.16
N THR A 30 8.46 15.05 -14.38
CA THR A 30 9.30 13.86 -14.42
C THR A 30 8.66 12.80 -13.54
N PHE A 31 8.28 11.67 -14.14
CA PHE A 31 7.82 10.51 -13.41
C PHE A 31 9.01 9.59 -13.13
N GLU A 32 9.41 9.49 -11.85
CA GLU A 32 10.34 8.44 -11.41
C GLU A 32 9.54 7.19 -11.08
N ASN A 33 9.78 6.10 -11.82
CA ASN A 33 9.15 4.83 -11.56
C ASN A 33 9.85 4.13 -10.37
N PRO A 34 9.19 3.94 -9.22
CA PRO A 34 9.82 3.27 -8.07
C PRO A 34 9.89 1.75 -8.24
N TYR A 35 9.25 1.18 -9.27
CA TYR A 35 9.13 -0.26 -9.48
C TYR A 35 10.15 -0.76 -10.52
N LYS A 36 10.98 -1.71 -10.10
CA LYS A 36 11.94 -2.39 -10.98
C LYS A 36 11.24 -3.38 -11.91
N PHE A 37 11.72 -3.47 -13.15
CA PHE A 37 11.40 -4.57 -14.04
C PHE A 37 12.02 -5.88 -13.52
N ASN A 38 11.44 -7.01 -13.91
CA ASN A 38 11.92 -8.33 -13.47
C ASN A 38 13.42 -8.53 -13.79
N ALA A 39 13.88 -8.07 -14.96
CA ALA A 39 15.28 -8.20 -15.35
C ALA A 39 16.23 -7.44 -14.40
N GLU A 40 15.83 -6.25 -13.94
CA GLU A 40 16.61 -5.46 -12.99
C GLU A 40 16.67 -6.12 -11.62
N ILE A 41 15.55 -6.69 -11.16
CA ILE A 41 15.47 -7.44 -9.90
C ILE A 41 16.41 -8.65 -9.95
N GLU A 42 16.34 -9.46 -11.02
CA GLU A 42 17.18 -10.66 -11.17
C GLU A 42 18.67 -10.30 -11.31
N GLN A 43 18.99 -9.26 -12.08
CA GLN A 43 20.36 -8.77 -12.21
C GLN A 43 20.91 -8.34 -10.85
N GLN A 44 20.13 -7.60 -10.06
CA GLN A 44 20.54 -7.20 -8.72
C GLN A 44 20.79 -8.41 -7.83
N VAL A 45 19.90 -9.41 -7.82
CA VAL A 45 20.09 -10.64 -7.02
C VAL A 45 21.38 -11.39 -7.41
N GLN A 46 21.75 -11.39 -8.69
CA GLN A 46 22.99 -12.02 -9.16
C GLN A 46 24.23 -11.25 -8.72
N MET A 47 24.20 -9.92 -8.78
CA MET A 47 25.33 -9.06 -8.44
C MET A 47 25.51 -8.87 -6.93
N ASP A 48 24.42 -8.98 -6.16
CA ASP A 48 24.42 -8.72 -4.74
C ASP A 48 25.02 -9.89 -3.95
N THR A 49 25.81 -9.52 -2.94
CA THR A 49 26.55 -10.44 -2.06
C THR A 49 25.96 -10.49 -0.65
N VAL A 50 25.00 -9.62 -0.32
CA VAL A 50 24.37 -9.62 1.01
C VAL A 50 23.47 -10.85 1.21
N LEU A 51 23.43 -11.33 2.46
CA LEU A 51 22.68 -12.54 2.83
C LEU A 51 21.17 -12.39 2.62
N TRP A 52 20.64 -11.17 2.72
CA TRP A 52 19.22 -10.87 2.59
C TRP A 52 18.80 -10.42 1.18
N LYS A 53 19.64 -10.60 0.15
CA LYS A 53 19.32 -10.19 -1.24
C LYS A 53 18.01 -10.75 -1.76
N TYR A 54 17.69 -11.99 -1.38
CA TYR A 54 16.43 -12.63 -1.74
C TYR A 54 15.23 -12.01 -1.01
N GLN A 55 15.41 -11.51 0.22
CA GLN A 55 14.37 -10.75 0.93
C GLN A 55 14.11 -9.41 0.24
N ILE A 56 15.17 -8.71 -0.20
CA ILE A 56 15.04 -7.48 -0.99
C ILE A 56 14.25 -7.74 -2.27
N SER A 57 14.64 -8.76 -3.05
CA SER A 57 13.94 -9.09 -4.28
C SER A 57 12.49 -9.54 -4.05
N ALA A 58 12.21 -10.23 -2.93
CA ALA A 58 10.86 -10.60 -2.56
C ALA A 58 9.99 -9.36 -2.32
N THR A 59 10.54 -8.34 -1.65
CA THR A 59 9.90 -7.03 -1.49
C THR A 59 9.72 -6.32 -2.83
N ASP A 60 10.75 -6.27 -3.69
CA ASP A 60 10.67 -5.63 -5.02
C ASP A 60 9.58 -6.26 -5.91
N TYR A 61 9.40 -7.59 -5.84
CA TYR A 61 8.29 -8.26 -6.50
C TYR A 61 6.94 -7.93 -5.85
N ALA A 62 6.88 -7.87 -4.52
CA ALA A 62 5.65 -7.59 -3.80
C ALA A 62 5.11 -6.17 -4.04
N ILE A 63 5.98 -5.15 -4.10
CA ILE A 63 5.58 -3.75 -4.32
C ILE A 63 4.90 -3.54 -5.67
N LYS A 64 5.23 -4.36 -6.69
CA LYS A 64 4.58 -4.33 -8.01
C LYS A 64 3.46 -5.38 -8.18
N GLY A 65 2.99 -5.98 -7.08
CA GLY A 65 1.87 -6.94 -7.07
C GLY A 65 2.21 -8.36 -7.55
N ASP A 66 3.48 -8.69 -7.77
CA ASP A 66 3.93 -10.00 -8.26
C ASP A 66 4.11 -10.98 -7.09
N TYR A 67 2.99 -11.38 -6.48
CA TYR A 67 2.96 -12.19 -5.27
C TYR A 67 3.64 -13.57 -5.45
N LYS A 68 3.58 -14.13 -6.66
CA LYS A 68 4.17 -15.45 -6.95
C LYS A 68 5.69 -15.38 -6.88
N ASN A 69 6.31 -14.41 -7.56
CA ASN A 69 7.76 -14.26 -7.51
C ASN A 69 8.22 -13.76 -6.15
N ALA A 70 7.43 -12.92 -5.46
CA ALA A 70 7.71 -12.50 -4.10
C ALA A 70 7.85 -13.71 -3.15
N LEU A 71 6.88 -14.65 -3.18
CA LEU A 71 6.93 -15.87 -2.37
C LEU A 71 8.10 -16.78 -2.77
N LEU A 72 8.33 -16.99 -4.07
CA LEU A 72 9.45 -17.81 -4.53
C LEU A 72 10.80 -17.26 -4.07
N HIS A 73 10.99 -15.94 -4.12
CA HIS A 73 12.23 -15.30 -3.69
C HIS A 73 12.38 -15.35 -2.17
N TRP A 74 11.29 -15.16 -1.42
CA TRP A 74 11.31 -15.36 0.02
C TRP A 74 11.74 -16.77 0.42
N VAL A 75 11.20 -17.80 -0.24
CA VAL A 75 11.59 -19.21 0.00
C VAL A 75 13.07 -19.44 -0.33
N LYS A 76 13.57 -18.92 -1.46
CA LYS A 76 15.01 -19.00 -1.81
C LYS A 76 15.89 -18.38 -0.73
N GLY A 77 15.51 -17.22 -0.20
CA GLY A 77 16.26 -16.50 0.83
C GLY A 77 16.21 -17.13 2.22
N SER A 78 15.14 -17.85 2.51
CA SER A 78 14.93 -18.46 3.83
C SER A 78 15.84 -19.67 4.06
N GLY A 79 16.45 -20.24 3.01
CA GLY A 79 17.27 -21.46 3.09
C GLY A 79 16.52 -22.71 3.61
N GLY A 80 15.24 -22.56 3.94
CA GLY A 80 14.39 -23.61 4.46
C GLY A 80 13.93 -24.51 3.33
N ALA A 81 14.16 -25.81 3.48
CA ALA A 81 13.44 -26.80 2.70
C ALA A 81 11.93 -26.63 2.98
N ILE A 82 11.10 -26.70 1.94
CA ILE A 82 9.66 -26.89 2.13
C ILE A 82 9.51 -28.24 2.84
N ARG A 83 9.20 -28.20 4.13
CA ARG A 83 8.88 -29.41 4.88
C ARG A 83 7.45 -29.81 4.53
N GLU A 84 7.32 -30.94 3.86
CA GLU A 84 6.03 -31.59 3.71
C GLU A 84 5.67 -32.29 5.02
N PHE A 85 4.53 -31.91 5.60
CA PHE A 85 3.98 -32.58 6.78
C PHE A 85 3.14 -33.79 6.37
N SER A 86 3.26 -34.88 7.11
CA SER A 86 2.41 -36.06 6.95
C SER A 86 0.95 -35.74 7.30
N PRO A 87 -0.04 -36.53 6.81
CA PRO A 87 -1.43 -36.37 7.20
C PRO A 87 -1.64 -36.40 8.72
N ALA A 88 -0.98 -37.31 9.44
CA ALA A 88 -1.10 -37.41 10.89
C ALA A 88 -0.57 -36.17 11.63
N GLU A 89 0.53 -35.55 11.16
CA GLU A 89 1.03 -34.29 11.73
C GLU A 89 0.07 -33.13 11.48
N LYS A 90 -0.54 -33.07 10.28
CA LYS A 90 -1.57 -32.07 9.96
C LYS A 90 -2.82 -32.26 10.84
N ASP A 91 -3.28 -33.50 10.99
CA ASP A 91 -4.45 -33.85 11.78
C ASP A 91 -4.23 -33.62 13.28
N SER A 92 -2.99 -33.78 13.77
CA SER A 92 -2.64 -33.50 15.17
C SER A 92 -2.99 -32.08 15.59
N ILE A 93 -2.85 -31.09 14.69
CA ILE A 93 -3.20 -29.69 15.00
C ILE A 93 -4.71 -29.55 15.10
N ASN A 94 -5.46 -30.14 14.17
CA ASN A 94 -6.93 -30.07 14.15
C ASN A 94 -7.58 -30.84 15.33
N ASN A 95 -6.89 -31.84 15.87
CA ASN A 95 -7.35 -32.57 17.06
C ASN A 95 -7.09 -31.81 18.37
N LEU A 96 -6.09 -30.92 18.39
CA LEU A 96 -5.70 -30.15 19.58
C LEU A 96 -6.34 -28.76 19.62
N TYR A 97 -6.64 -28.19 18.46
CA TYR A 97 -7.11 -26.81 18.34
C TYR A 97 -8.35 -26.72 17.48
N THR A 98 -9.26 -25.81 17.85
CA THR A 98 -10.41 -25.45 17.03
C THR A 98 -10.09 -24.19 16.24
N GLN A 99 -10.37 -24.23 14.95
CA GLN A 99 -10.26 -23.07 14.09
C GLN A 99 -11.39 -22.08 14.41
N VAL A 100 -11.02 -20.81 14.56
CA VAL A 100 -11.97 -19.71 14.76
C VAL A 100 -11.71 -18.63 13.72
N ASN A 101 -12.70 -17.77 13.50
CA ASN A 101 -12.51 -16.62 12.63
C ASN A 101 -11.47 -15.67 13.26
N ALA A 102 -10.34 -15.48 12.56
CA ALA A 102 -9.24 -14.68 13.08
C ALA A 102 -9.62 -13.22 13.32
N LYS A 103 -10.46 -12.63 12.45
CA LYS A 103 -10.91 -11.24 12.61
C LYS A 103 -11.78 -11.10 13.85
N GLU A 104 -12.77 -11.97 14.03
CA GLU A 104 -13.63 -11.95 15.22
C GLU A 104 -12.82 -12.13 16.51
N TYR A 105 -11.91 -13.12 16.53
CA TYR A 105 -11.05 -13.38 17.68
C TYR A 105 -10.18 -12.18 18.07
N ILE A 106 -9.49 -11.57 17.10
CA ILE A 106 -8.64 -10.40 17.34
C ILE A 106 -9.47 -9.22 17.88
N LEU A 107 -10.65 -8.97 17.32
CA LEU A 107 -11.51 -7.86 17.72
C LEU A 107 -12.09 -8.05 19.13
N GLU A 108 -12.45 -9.27 19.51
CA GLU A 108 -12.89 -9.57 20.87
C GLU A 108 -11.76 -9.40 21.88
N GLU A 109 -10.58 -9.94 21.60
CA GLU A 109 -9.41 -9.75 22.46
C GLU A 109 -9.05 -8.27 22.62
N ALA A 110 -9.11 -7.50 21.52
CA ALA A 110 -8.77 -6.09 21.48
C ALA A 110 -9.61 -5.22 22.44
N LYS A 111 -10.84 -5.60 22.78
CA LYS A 111 -11.69 -4.86 23.75
C LYS A 111 -11.07 -4.75 25.14
N SER A 112 -10.20 -5.71 25.50
CA SER A 112 -9.54 -5.79 26.81
C SER A 112 -8.04 -5.45 26.78
N ARG A 113 -7.57 -4.88 25.67
CA ARG A 113 -6.16 -4.53 25.44
C ARG A 113 -6.05 -3.03 25.15
N GLN A 114 -4.92 -2.45 25.54
CA GLN A 114 -4.62 -1.04 25.23
C GLN A 114 -3.83 -0.90 23.92
N VAL A 115 -3.10 -1.95 23.53
CA VAL A 115 -2.23 -1.99 22.36
C VAL A 115 -2.43 -3.33 21.67
N VAL A 116 -2.63 -3.29 20.36
CA VAL A 116 -2.64 -4.47 19.47
C VAL A 116 -1.51 -4.28 18.48
N ILE A 117 -0.65 -5.30 18.36
CA ILE A 117 0.46 -5.31 17.42
C ILE A 117 0.17 -6.38 16.38
N ILE A 118 0.06 -5.96 15.11
CA ILE A 118 -0.08 -6.86 13.97
C ILE A 118 1.26 -6.93 13.25
N ASN A 119 1.87 -8.11 13.22
CA ASN A 119 3.11 -8.33 12.50
C ASN A 119 2.81 -8.62 11.01
N GLU A 120 3.62 -8.09 10.09
CA GLU A 120 3.50 -8.38 8.66
C GLU A 120 4.80 -8.98 8.10
N ALA A 121 4.65 -9.90 7.15
CA ALA A 121 5.73 -10.21 6.23
C ALA A 121 5.76 -9.19 5.07
N HIS A 122 6.87 -8.46 4.91
CA HIS A 122 6.99 -7.38 3.91
C HIS A 122 6.74 -7.82 2.46
N HIS A 123 6.97 -9.09 2.14
CA HIS A 123 6.74 -9.68 0.82
C HIS A 123 5.28 -10.06 0.55
N SER A 124 4.36 -9.89 1.51
CA SER A 124 2.96 -10.31 1.39
C SER A 124 1.99 -9.14 1.57
N SER A 125 1.52 -8.59 0.44
CA SER A 125 0.49 -7.55 0.43
C SER A 125 -0.84 -8.01 1.05
N LEU A 126 -1.09 -9.32 1.15
CA LEU A 126 -2.28 -9.88 1.77
C LEU A 126 -2.38 -9.53 3.26
N HIS A 127 -1.24 -9.40 3.96
CA HIS A 127 -1.24 -9.00 5.36
C HIS A 127 -1.73 -7.56 5.56
N ARG A 128 -1.47 -6.68 4.59
CA ARG A 128 -1.92 -5.28 4.61
C ARG A 128 -3.42 -5.20 4.38
N ILE A 129 -3.94 -5.99 3.45
CA ILE A 129 -5.39 -6.12 3.21
C ILE A 129 -6.08 -6.66 4.47
N PHE A 130 -5.52 -7.69 5.09
CA PHE A 130 -6.07 -8.24 6.33
C PHE A 130 -6.07 -7.19 7.45
N THR A 131 -4.95 -6.49 7.66
CA THR A 131 -4.85 -5.43 8.68
C THR A 131 -5.85 -4.32 8.41
N ARG A 132 -5.99 -3.87 7.15
CA ARG A 132 -6.98 -2.86 6.74
C ARG A 132 -8.40 -3.31 7.09
N SER A 133 -8.70 -4.60 6.94
CA SER A 133 -10.02 -5.15 7.27
C SER A 133 -10.38 -5.08 8.76
N LEU A 134 -9.40 -4.86 9.64
CA LEU A 134 -9.60 -4.72 11.09
C LEU A 134 -9.76 -3.26 11.54
N LEU A 135 -9.28 -2.28 10.76
CA LEU A 135 -9.08 -0.91 11.25
C LEU A 135 -10.38 -0.22 11.70
N GLN A 136 -11.46 -0.36 10.95
CA GLN A 136 -12.74 0.26 11.32
C GLN A 136 -13.28 -0.33 12.62
N ASP A 137 -13.29 -1.66 12.75
CA ASP A 137 -13.79 -2.33 13.95
C ASP A 137 -12.90 -2.07 15.18
N LEU A 138 -11.58 -1.96 14.99
CA LEU A 138 -10.65 -1.52 16.03
C LEU A 138 -10.93 -0.07 16.44
N TYR A 139 -11.21 0.81 15.48
CA TYR A 139 -11.59 2.19 15.78
C TYR A 139 -12.88 2.28 16.61
N ASP A 140 -13.87 1.44 16.27
CA ASP A 140 -15.13 1.31 16.99
C ASP A 140 -14.94 0.75 18.40
N ASN A 141 -13.96 -0.14 18.58
CA ASN A 141 -13.49 -0.61 19.90
C ASN A 141 -12.70 0.45 20.70
N GLY A 142 -12.52 1.66 20.17
CA GLY A 142 -11.91 2.79 20.89
C GLY A 142 -10.44 3.06 20.57
N TYR A 143 -9.82 2.31 19.66
CA TYR A 143 -8.45 2.61 19.20
C TYR A 143 -8.44 3.88 18.35
N LYS A 144 -7.61 4.86 18.69
CA LYS A 144 -7.55 6.17 17.99
C LYS A 144 -6.21 6.49 17.35
N TYR A 145 -5.21 5.64 17.56
CA TYR A 145 -3.87 5.82 17.02
C TYR A 145 -3.46 4.57 16.25
N PHE A 146 -2.99 4.77 15.03
CA PHE A 146 -2.46 3.71 14.19
C PHE A 146 -0.98 4.00 13.91
N GLY A 147 -0.10 3.20 14.50
CA GLY A 147 1.35 3.30 14.32
C GLY A 147 1.83 2.34 13.24
N LEU A 148 2.74 2.81 12.39
CA LEU A 148 3.26 2.07 11.25
C LEU A 148 4.78 2.21 11.20
N GLU A 149 5.49 1.07 11.14
CA GLU A 149 6.94 1.02 10.88
C GLU A 149 7.30 1.67 9.53
N ALA A 150 6.36 1.62 8.58
CA ALA A 150 6.55 2.12 7.22
C ALA A 150 6.79 3.63 7.12
N LEU A 151 6.34 4.44 8.09
CA LEU A 151 6.39 5.90 8.00
C LEU A 151 7.79 6.45 8.27
N GLY A 152 8.21 7.44 7.47
CA GLY A 152 9.47 8.14 7.65
C GLY A 152 9.57 8.85 9.01
N ASN A 153 10.76 8.82 9.61
CA ASN A 153 11.04 9.45 10.91
C ASN A 153 12.08 10.59 10.79
N GLY A 154 12.14 11.45 11.82
CA GLY A 154 13.11 12.55 11.89
C GLY A 154 13.02 13.49 10.69
N ARG A 155 14.13 13.64 9.95
CA ARG A 155 14.18 14.50 8.75
C ARG A 155 13.34 14.00 7.57
N TYR A 156 12.90 12.74 7.62
CA TYR A 156 12.09 12.09 6.58
C TYR A 156 10.61 12.02 6.94
N THR A 157 10.21 12.63 8.06
CA THR A 157 8.81 12.64 8.48
C THR A 157 7.96 13.47 7.53
N ASP A 158 6.93 12.85 6.97
CA ASP A 158 5.85 13.54 6.27
C ASP A 158 4.92 14.21 7.29
N THR A 159 5.21 15.48 7.60
CA THR A 159 4.47 16.24 8.60
C THR A 159 3.03 16.55 8.21
N LEU A 160 2.69 16.41 6.93
CA LEU A 160 1.36 16.74 6.39
C LEU A 160 0.47 15.50 6.21
N LEU A 161 0.98 14.29 6.48
CA LEU A 161 0.24 13.03 6.27
C LEU A 161 -1.13 13.03 6.93
N ASN A 162 -1.20 13.45 8.20
CA ASN A 162 -2.46 13.48 8.96
C ASN A 162 -3.42 14.58 8.51
N GLU A 163 -2.95 15.63 7.82
CA GLU A 163 -3.82 16.66 7.24
C GLU A 163 -4.38 16.17 5.90
N ARG A 164 -3.50 15.60 5.07
CA ARG A 164 -3.79 15.17 3.70
C ARG A 164 -4.57 13.85 3.63
N LYS A 165 -4.48 12.99 4.66
CA LYS A 165 -5.19 11.70 4.78
C LYS A 165 -4.82 10.66 3.71
N HIS A 166 -3.63 10.77 3.13
CA HIS A 166 -3.06 9.74 2.25
C HIS A 166 -1.54 9.89 2.13
N PRO A 167 -0.80 8.78 1.94
CA PRO A 167 0.65 8.83 1.80
C PRO A 167 1.06 9.27 0.38
N TYR A 168 2.27 9.79 0.29
CA TYR A 168 3.04 9.88 -0.93
C TYR A 168 4.11 8.78 -0.97
N GLN A 169 4.72 8.61 -2.13
CA GLN A 169 5.81 7.64 -2.34
C GLN A 169 7.00 7.87 -1.39
N HIS A 170 7.22 9.12 -0.95
CA HIS A 170 8.28 9.47 0.00
C HIS A 170 7.82 9.50 1.47
N SER A 171 6.55 9.23 1.76
CA SER A 171 6.06 9.16 3.16
C SER A 171 6.64 7.96 3.92
N GLY A 172 7.20 6.98 3.21
CA GLY A 172 7.75 5.77 3.77
C GLY A 172 8.35 4.84 2.72
N TYR A 173 9.21 3.90 3.14
CA TYR A 173 9.78 2.93 2.19
C TYR A 173 8.71 1.97 1.65
N TYR A 174 7.86 1.44 2.53
CA TYR A 174 6.82 0.48 2.17
C TYR A 174 5.54 1.13 1.61
N THR A 175 5.38 2.46 1.70
CA THR A 175 4.21 3.16 1.14
C THR A 175 4.18 3.14 -0.38
N ASN A 176 5.30 2.78 -1.03
CA ASN A 176 5.38 2.48 -2.46
C ASN A 176 4.62 1.21 -2.86
N ASN A 177 4.26 0.34 -1.92
CA ASN A 177 3.35 -0.76 -2.23
C ASN A 177 1.90 -0.22 -2.29
N PRO A 178 1.16 -0.40 -3.39
CA PRO A 178 -0.20 0.13 -3.50
C PRO A 178 -1.15 -0.32 -2.37
N GLN A 179 -1.03 -1.57 -1.90
CA GLN A 179 -1.85 -2.07 -0.80
C GLN A 179 -1.44 -1.52 0.57
N PHE A 180 -0.21 -1.04 0.71
CA PHE A 180 0.19 -0.27 1.89
C PHE A 180 -0.31 1.18 1.78
N GLY A 181 -0.27 1.76 0.58
CA GLY A 181 -0.92 3.04 0.29
C GLY A 181 -2.39 3.02 0.69
N ASP A 182 -3.13 1.99 0.29
CA ASP A 182 -4.55 1.79 0.64
C ASP A 182 -4.78 1.52 2.15
N LEU A 183 -3.76 1.10 2.89
CA LEU A 183 -3.86 0.84 4.34
C LEU A 183 -3.82 2.14 5.17
N ILE A 184 -3.26 3.21 4.60
CA ILE A 184 -3.00 4.50 5.26
C ILE A 184 -4.05 5.52 4.85
#